data_AF-A0A948GZK8-F1
#
_entry.id   AF-A0A948GZK8-F1
#
_cell.length_a   1.000
_cell.length_b   1.000
_cell.length_c   1.000
_cell.angle_alpha   90.00
_cell.angle_beta   90.00
_cell.angle_gamma   90.00
#
_symmetry.space_group_name_H-M   'P 1'
#
loop_
_entity.id
_entity.type
_entity.pdbx_description
1 polymer ?
#
loop_
_entity_poly.entity_id
_entity_poly.type
_entity_poly.pdbx_seq_one_letter_code
_entity_poly.pdbx_strand_id
1 'polypeptide(L)'
;KRGEFIPQEKNIIKLKLIDGTADEPDPNNPNIFYKLNFKTYFLTLNLAQMRDKDKIDKKPRDMNIAELTSEITKLKKEAIDPAPLIAEIHQKIALAFSCFLFMLLGIPMAIITRRREKSINMGIAFLIVGTYYLLLIGFEALGLQGYLNPSLAPWLPNIILGILGLFLTFRICVY
;
A
#
# COMPACT_ATOMS: atom_id res chain seq x y z
N LYS A 1 4.48 22.67 24.31
CA LYS A 1 3.82 21.39 24.61
C LYS A 1 4.75 20.58 25.51
N ARG A 2 4.35 20.31 26.75
CA ARG A 2 5.07 19.44 27.71
C ARG A 2 4.15 18.30 28.11
N GLY A 3 4.70 17.10 28.26
CA GLY A 3 3.95 15.91 28.66
C GLY A 3 4.63 15.25 29.86
N GLU A 4 3.86 14.89 30.87
CA GLU A 4 4.34 14.15 32.04
C GLU A 4 3.59 12.83 32.16
N PHE A 5 4.32 11.73 32.37
CA PHE A 5 3.74 10.43 32.64
C PHE A 5 3.60 10.26 34.15
N ILE A 6 2.37 10.08 34.62
CA ILE A 6 2.07 9.81 36.01
C ILE A 6 1.65 8.35 36.11
N PRO A 7 2.52 7.46 36.64
CA PRO A 7 2.16 6.06 36.83
C PRO A 7 1.11 5.96 37.94
N GLN A 8 0.00 5.27 37.68
CA GLN A 8 -1.03 5.00 38.67
C GLN A 8 -1.33 3.50 38.65
N GLU A 9 -0.96 2.79 39.72
CA GLU A 9 -1.21 1.36 40.03
C GLU A 9 -1.51 0.38 38.87
N LYS A 10 -0.68 -0.67 38.76
CA LYS A 10 -0.77 -1.83 37.86
C LYS A 10 -1.58 -1.58 36.57
N ASN A 11 -0.85 -1.19 35.53
CA ASN A 11 -1.29 -1.15 34.12
C ASN A 11 -2.14 0.06 33.68
N ILE A 12 -2.19 1.16 34.44
CA ILE A 12 -2.77 2.44 33.99
C ILE A 12 -1.70 3.54 34.04
N ILE A 13 -1.44 4.20 32.91
CA ILE A 13 -0.58 5.38 32.86
C ILE A 13 -1.45 6.58 32.53
N LYS A 14 -1.38 7.64 33.34
CA LYS A 14 -2.00 8.93 33.01
C LYS A 14 -0.96 9.78 32.31
N LEU A 15 -1.18 10.07 31.04
CA LEU A 15 -0.41 11.05 30.30
C LEU A 15 -1.04 12.43 30.53
N LYS A 16 -0.34 13.28 31.26
CA LYS A 16 -0.73 14.67 31.48
C LYS A 16 -0.12 15.52 30.36
N LEU A 17 -0.95 16.01 29.46
CA LEU A 17 -0.57 16.93 28.38
C LEU A 17 -0.78 18.37 28.86
N ILE A 18 0.23 19.22 28.70
CA ILE A 18 0.23 20.62 29.13
C ILE A 18 0.42 21.53 27.91
N ASP A 19 -0.45 22.53 27.82
CA ASP A 19 -0.54 23.53 26.74
C ASP A 19 -0.61 22.91 25.34
N GLY A 20 -1.76 22.28 25.04
CA GLY A 20 -2.01 21.60 23.78
C GLY A 20 -3.25 22.11 23.04
N THR A 21 -3.37 21.65 21.80
CA THR A 21 -4.46 21.98 20.88
C THR A 21 -5.06 20.67 20.37
N ALA A 22 -6.37 20.49 20.48
CA ALA A 22 -7.11 19.36 19.93
C ALA A 22 -8.07 19.86 18.85
N ASP A 23 -8.09 19.18 17.70
CA ASP A 23 -8.98 19.51 16.60
C ASP A 23 -10.11 18.48 16.59
N GLU A 24 -11.33 18.89 16.93
CA GLU A 24 -12.51 18.02 16.96
C GLU A 24 -13.46 18.40 15.81
N PRO A 25 -13.97 17.41 15.04
CA PRO A 25 -14.97 17.66 14.02
C PRO A 25 -16.31 18.03 14.66
N ASP A 26 -16.99 19.05 14.12
CA ASP A 26 -18.30 19.48 14.58
C ASP A 26 -19.35 18.35 14.43
N PRO A 27 -20.09 17.99 15.50
CA PRO A 27 -21.16 16.99 15.44
C PRO A 27 -22.21 17.22 14.36
N ASN A 28 -22.44 18.48 13.95
CA ASN A 28 -23.46 18.84 12.97
C ASN A 28 -22.90 19.03 11.56
N ASN A 29 -21.58 19.15 11.39
CA ASN A 29 -20.97 19.41 10.09
C ASN A 29 -19.56 18.79 9.98
N PRO A 30 -19.41 17.60 9.37
CA PRO A 30 -18.15 16.85 9.31
C PRO A 30 -16.97 17.55 8.63
N ASN A 31 -17.21 18.67 7.94
CA ASN A 31 -16.20 19.44 7.21
C ASN A 31 -15.60 20.61 8.02
N ILE A 32 -16.09 20.88 9.24
CA ILE A 32 -15.63 21.99 10.09
C ILE A 32 -14.96 21.40 11.34
N PHE A 33 -13.70 21.78 11.56
CA PHE A 33 -12.92 21.37 12.74
C PHE A 33 -12.78 22.54 13.72
N TYR A 34 -13.11 22.33 14.99
CA TYR A 34 -12.87 23.30 16.06
C TYR A 34 -11.54 23.02 16.76
N LYS A 35 -10.73 24.08 16.93
CA LYS A 35 -9.47 24.00 17.67
C LYS A 35 -9.70 24.30 19.16
N LEU A 36 -9.73 23.25 19.97
CA LEU A 36 -9.81 23.35 21.41
C LEU A 36 -8.40 23.53 22.00
N ASN A 37 -8.14 24.69 22.59
CA ASN A 37 -6.90 24.96 23.33
C ASN A 37 -7.08 24.46 24.77
N PHE A 38 -6.35 23.42 25.16
CA PHE A 38 -6.39 22.89 26.52
C PHE A 38 -5.10 23.23 27.28
N LYS A 39 -5.26 23.72 28.50
CA LYS A 39 -4.14 24.02 29.40
C LYS A 39 -3.57 22.75 30.06
N THR A 40 -4.45 21.83 30.47
CA THR A 40 -4.07 20.52 31.01
C THR A 40 -5.10 19.47 30.56
N TYR A 41 -4.64 18.39 29.93
CA TYR A 41 -5.47 17.26 29.54
C TYR A 41 -4.88 15.97 30.09
N PHE A 42 -5.72 15.15 30.73
CA PHE A 42 -5.32 13.87 31.30
C PHE A 42 -5.82 12.75 30.41
N LEU A 43 -4.92 12.12 29.66
CA LEU A 43 -5.23 10.94 28.87
C LEU A 43 -4.92 9.70 29.71
N THR A 44 -5.96 8.96 30.08
CA THR A 44 -5.83 7.67 30.77
C THR A 44 -5.53 6.57 29.77
N LEU A 45 -4.29 6.11 29.75
CA LEU A 45 -3.84 4.98 28.93
C LEU A 45 -3.99 3.71 29.77
N ASN A 46 -5.01 2.90 29.46
CA ASN A 46 -5.17 1.58 30.03
C ASN A 46 -4.30 0.58 29.23
N LEU A 47 -3.13 0.21 29.77
CA LEU A 47 -2.19 -0.68 29.08
C LEU A 47 -2.73 -2.11 28.93
N ALA A 48 -3.70 -2.52 29.75
CA ALA A 48 -4.38 -3.80 29.58
C ALA A 48 -5.22 -3.83 28.30
N GLN A 49 -5.81 -2.69 27.90
CA GLN A 49 -6.55 -2.56 26.63
C GLN A 49 -5.61 -2.37 25.43
N MET A 50 -4.44 -1.76 25.60
CA MET A 50 -3.45 -1.62 24.52
C MET A 50 -2.77 -2.92 24.12
N ARG A 51 -2.71 -3.91 25.03
CA ARG A 51 -2.22 -5.25 24.69
C ARG A 51 -3.15 -6.00 23.72
N ASP A 52 -4.43 -5.63 23.68
CA ASP A 52 -5.43 -6.12 22.72
C ASP A 52 -5.54 -5.20 21.48
N LYS A 53 -5.19 -3.93 21.65
CA LYS A 53 -5.18 -2.87 20.64
C LYS A 53 -3.86 -2.78 19.84
N ASP A 54 -3.32 -3.94 19.46
CA ASP A 54 -2.31 -4.04 18.38
C ASP A 54 -2.93 -3.65 17.01
N LYS A 55 -4.25 -3.38 16.99
CA LYS A 55 -4.95 -2.62 15.94
C LYS A 55 -4.68 -1.12 16.08
N ILE A 56 -3.46 -0.72 15.74
CA ILE A 56 -3.31 0.57 15.06
C ILE A 56 -4.01 0.37 13.71
N ASP A 57 -4.89 1.29 13.31
CA ASP A 57 -5.49 1.34 11.96
C ASP A 57 -4.39 1.50 10.90
N LYS A 58 -3.63 0.43 10.64
CA LYS A 58 -2.66 0.36 9.55
C LYS A 58 -3.46 0.40 8.27
N LYS A 59 -3.04 1.24 7.33
CA LYS A 59 -3.63 1.21 5.99
C LYS A 59 -3.45 -0.20 5.42
N PRO A 60 -4.43 -0.75 4.69
CA PRO A 60 -4.35 -2.10 4.12
C PRO A 60 -3.04 -2.39 3.36
N ARG A 61 -2.49 -1.36 2.67
CA ARG A 61 -1.17 -1.39 2.03
C ARG A 61 -0.01 -1.80 2.95
N ASP A 62 -0.02 -1.40 4.21
CA ASP A 62 1.04 -1.63 5.20
C ASP A 62 0.88 -2.96 5.96
N MET A 63 -0.21 -3.70 5.71
CA MET A 63 -0.46 -5.00 6.34
C MET A 63 0.33 -6.12 5.67
N ASN A 64 0.88 -7.03 6.48
CA ASN A 64 1.51 -8.26 5.98
C ASN A 64 0.44 -9.23 5.45
N ILE A 65 0.79 -10.16 4.54
CA ILE A 65 -0.14 -11.14 3.94
C ILE A 65 -0.85 -11.97 5.03
N ALA A 66 -0.15 -12.27 6.13
CA ALA A 66 -0.72 -12.95 7.29
C ALA A 66 -1.75 -12.09 8.06
N GLU A 67 -1.50 -10.78 8.19
CA GLU A 67 -2.41 -9.83 8.85
C GLU A 67 -3.66 -9.60 7.98
N LEU A 68 -3.49 -9.44 6.67
CA LEU A 68 -4.59 -9.36 5.67
C LEU A 68 -5.51 -10.59 5.76
N THR A 69 -4.95 -11.79 5.88
CA THR A 69 -5.74 -13.04 5.99
C THR A 69 -6.52 -13.10 7.31
N SER A 70 -5.94 -12.59 8.40
CA SER A 70 -6.60 -12.51 9.71
C SER A 70 -7.76 -11.49 9.71
N GLU A 71 -7.59 -10.37 9.00
CA GLU A 71 -8.59 -9.31 8.90
C GLU A 71 -9.72 -9.73 7.94
N ILE A 72 -9.42 -10.44 6.84
CA ILE A 72 -10.44 -11.12 5.99
C ILE A 72 -11.30 -12.05 6.83
N THR A 73 -10.70 -12.81 7.74
CA THR A 73 -11.43 -13.77 8.60
C THR A 73 -12.32 -13.06 9.62
N LYS A 74 -11.94 -11.87 10.08
CA LYS A 74 -12.77 -11.01 10.95
C LYS A 74 -13.92 -10.37 10.16
N LEU A 75 -13.65 -9.77 9.01
CA LEU A 75 -14.65 -9.13 8.15
C LEU A 75 -15.70 -10.14 7.63
N LYS A 76 -15.26 -11.37 7.30
CA LYS A 76 -16.16 -12.47 6.90
C LYS A 76 -17.09 -12.91 8.04
N LYS A 77 -16.67 -12.78 9.31
CA LYS A 77 -17.54 -13.02 10.48
C LYS A 77 -18.56 -11.91 10.69
N GLU A 78 -18.27 -10.70 10.23
CA GLU A 78 -19.16 -9.52 10.31
C GLU A 78 -20.07 -9.37 9.07
N ALA A 79 -20.07 -10.34 8.14
CA ALA A 79 -20.84 -10.33 6.89
C ALA A 79 -20.54 -9.12 5.96
N ILE A 80 -19.36 -8.52 6.10
CA ILE A 80 -18.85 -7.46 5.24
C ILE A 80 -18.07 -8.11 4.08
N ASP A 81 -18.29 -7.65 2.85
CA ASP A 81 -17.69 -8.23 1.65
C ASP A 81 -16.14 -8.10 1.67
N PRO A 82 -15.38 -9.22 1.72
CA PRO A 82 -13.93 -9.21 1.81
C PRO A 82 -13.23 -9.03 0.45
N ALA A 83 -13.98 -8.82 -0.64
CA ALA A 83 -13.46 -8.60 -1.99
C ALA A 83 -12.27 -7.61 -2.10
N PRO A 84 -12.27 -6.42 -1.45
CA PRO A 84 -11.15 -5.48 -1.55
C PRO A 84 -9.86 -6.01 -0.90
N LEU A 85 -9.93 -6.73 0.22
CA LEU A 85 -8.74 -7.30 0.85
C LEU A 85 -8.13 -8.45 0.03
N ILE A 86 -8.98 -9.25 -0.61
CA ILE A 86 -8.54 -10.33 -1.51
C ILE A 86 -7.84 -9.71 -2.73
N ALA A 87 -8.37 -8.62 -3.28
CA ALA A 87 -7.74 -7.88 -4.37
C ALA A 87 -6.34 -7.36 -4.00
N GLU A 88 -6.15 -6.84 -2.79
CA GLU A 88 -4.82 -6.42 -2.33
C GLU A 88 -3.81 -7.57 -2.23
N ILE A 89 -4.25 -8.77 -1.81
CA ILE A 89 -3.39 -9.96 -1.81
C ILE A 89 -2.96 -10.29 -3.25
N HIS A 90 -3.91 -10.27 -4.20
CA HIS A 90 -3.60 -10.48 -5.61
C HIS A 90 -2.66 -9.40 -6.17
N GLN A 91 -2.77 -8.15 -5.73
CA GLN A 91 -1.84 -7.08 -6.11
C GLN A 91 -0.41 -7.36 -5.62
N LYS A 92 -0.25 -7.83 -4.38
CA LYS A 92 1.06 -8.21 -3.83
C LYS A 92 1.68 -9.39 -4.60
N ILE A 93 0.86 -10.39 -4.98
CA ILE A 93 1.31 -11.52 -5.81
C ILE A 93 1.67 -11.07 -7.23
N ALA A 94 0.87 -10.19 -7.83
CA ALA A 94 1.13 -9.64 -9.15
C ALA A 94 2.47 -8.87 -9.18
N LEU A 95 2.77 -8.09 -8.15
CA LEU A 95 4.06 -7.43 -8.00
C LEU A 95 5.22 -8.43 -7.92
N ALA A 96 5.09 -9.51 -7.16
CA ALA A 96 6.12 -10.55 -7.12
C ALA A 96 6.33 -11.22 -8.49
N PHE A 97 5.24 -11.46 -9.24
CA PHE A 97 5.31 -12.03 -10.59
C PHE A 97 5.92 -11.07 -11.62
N SER A 98 5.75 -9.76 -11.43
CA SER A 98 6.33 -8.74 -12.30
C SER A 98 7.86 -8.84 -12.40
N CYS A 99 8.54 -9.26 -11.33
CA CYS A 99 9.98 -9.49 -11.33
C CYS A 99 10.41 -10.54 -12.38
N PHE A 100 9.63 -11.63 -12.54
CA PHE A 100 9.90 -12.63 -13.57
C PHE A 100 9.70 -12.07 -14.98
N LEU A 101 8.69 -11.24 -15.18
CA LEU A 101 8.43 -10.59 -16.46
C LEU A 101 9.52 -9.58 -16.82
N PHE A 102 10.01 -8.81 -15.85
CA PHE A 102 11.15 -7.92 -16.06
C PHE A 102 12.42 -8.69 -16.41
N MET A 103 12.66 -9.85 -15.80
CA MET A 103 13.77 -10.71 -16.18
C MET A 103 13.62 -11.18 -17.63
N LEU A 104 12.43 -11.65 -18.00
CA LEU A 104 12.13 -12.11 -19.36
C LEU A 104 12.30 -11.00 -20.40
N LEU A 105 11.90 -9.77 -20.09
CA LEU A 105 12.05 -8.60 -20.97
C LEU A 105 13.50 -8.06 -20.97
N GLY A 106 14.21 -8.20 -19.84
CA GLY A 106 15.58 -7.74 -19.67
C GLY A 106 16.60 -8.54 -20.48
N ILE A 107 16.42 -9.86 -20.61
CA ILE A 107 17.30 -10.75 -21.39
C ILE A 107 17.46 -10.31 -22.85
N PRO A 108 16.38 -10.21 -23.66
CA PRO A 108 16.48 -9.79 -25.06
C PRO A 108 17.04 -8.36 -25.20
N MET A 109 16.62 -7.45 -24.32
CA MET A 109 17.12 -6.07 -24.31
C MET A 109 18.62 -6.01 -24.03
N ALA A 110 19.13 -6.82 -23.10
CA ALA A 110 20.56 -6.90 -22.79
C ALA A 110 21.38 -7.49 -23.95
N ILE A 111 20.81 -8.42 -24.72
CA ILE A 111 21.47 -9.02 -25.89
C ILE A 111 21.57 -8.01 -27.04
N ILE A 112 20.47 -7.30 -27.38
CA ILE A 112 20.48 -6.28 -28.46
C ILE A 112 21.50 -5.19 -28.17
N THR A 113 21.58 -4.76 -26.92
CA THR A 113 22.38 -3.60 -26.54
C THR A 113 23.86 -3.91 -26.31
N ARG A 114 24.32 -5.15 -26.51
CA ARG A 114 25.76 -5.47 -26.50
C ARG A 114 26.58 -4.66 -27.52
N ARG A 115 25.93 -4.11 -28.56
CA ARG A 115 26.54 -3.20 -29.55
C ARG A 115 26.35 -1.69 -29.25
N ARG A 116 25.57 -1.31 -28.22
CA ARG A 116 25.30 0.08 -27.84
C ARG A 116 26.12 0.48 -26.60
N GLU A 117 26.39 1.77 -26.43
CA GLU A 117 27.13 2.28 -25.28
C GLU A 117 26.40 1.99 -23.95
N LYS A 118 27.16 1.72 -22.88
CA LYS A 118 26.62 1.37 -21.54
C LYS A 118 25.60 2.40 -21.03
N SER A 119 25.76 3.68 -21.35
CA SER A 119 24.87 4.77 -20.94
C SER A 119 23.45 4.65 -21.51
N ILE A 120 23.32 4.10 -22.72
CA ILE A 120 22.01 3.93 -23.38
C ILE A 120 21.17 2.88 -22.66
N ASN A 121 21.81 1.84 -22.10
CA ASN A 121 21.11 0.75 -21.40
C ASN A 121 20.48 1.22 -20.10
N MET A 122 21.19 2.07 -19.36
CA MET A 122 20.68 2.65 -18.13
C MET A 122 19.42 3.47 -18.41
N GLY A 123 19.43 4.30 -19.46
CA GLY A 123 18.25 5.07 -19.88
C GLY A 123 17.05 4.19 -20.25
N ILE A 124 17.27 3.13 -21.04
CA ILE A 124 16.20 2.21 -21.45
C ILE A 124 15.62 1.47 -20.23
N ALA A 125 16.46 1.03 -19.29
CA ALA A 125 15.99 0.36 -18.08
C ALA A 125 15.08 1.27 -17.23
N PHE A 126 15.48 2.53 -17.03
CA PHE A 126 14.64 3.52 -16.34
C PHE A 126 13.32 3.76 -17.07
N LEU A 127 13.34 3.84 -18.39
CA LEU A 127 12.15 4.07 -19.19
C LEU A 127 11.16 2.90 -19.03
N ILE A 128 11.64 1.65 -19.09
CA ILE A 128 10.82 0.45 -18.88
C ILE A 128 10.18 0.44 -17.49
N VAL A 129 10.97 0.69 -16.44
CA VAL A 129 10.46 0.72 -15.07
C VAL A 129 9.46 1.86 -14.88
N GLY A 130 9.77 3.05 -15.41
CA GLY A 130 8.88 4.21 -15.36
C GLY A 130 7.54 3.95 -16.06
N THR A 131 7.57 3.42 -17.27
CA THR A 131 6.34 3.06 -18.01
C THR A 131 5.53 1.99 -17.28
N TYR A 132 6.18 0.99 -16.67
CA TYR A 132 5.47 -0.01 -15.86
C TYR A 132 4.75 0.62 -14.67
N TYR A 133 5.42 1.50 -13.91
CA TYR A 133 4.79 2.16 -12.77
C TYR A 133 3.62 3.05 -13.19
N LEU A 134 3.74 3.76 -14.32
CA LEU A 134 2.64 4.56 -14.87
C LEU A 134 1.43 3.68 -15.24
N LEU A 135 1.68 2.54 -15.88
CA LEU A 135 0.61 1.58 -16.17
C LEU A 135 -0.02 1.05 -14.89
N LEU A 136 0.78 0.66 -13.90
CA LEU A 136 0.29 0.14 -12.62
C LEU A 136 -0.64 1.13 -11.92
N ILE A 137 -0.24 2.38 -11.80
CA ILE A 137 -1.06 3.44 -11.20
C ILE A 137 -2.32 3.69 -12.04
N GLY A 138 -2.21 3.69 -13.37
CA GLY A 138 -3.35 3.86 -14.26
C GLY A 138 -4.40 2.75 -14.11
N PHE A 139 -3.98 1.50 -14.08
CA PHE A 139 -4.88 0.36 -13.87
C PHE A 139 -5.45 0.30 -12.45
N GLU A 140 -4.67 0.68 -11.43
CA GLU A 140 -5.15 0.84 -10.05
C GLU A 140 -6.26 1.90 -9.98
N ALA A 141 -6.08 3.05 -10.63
CA ALA A 141 -7.09 4.10 -10.72
C ALA A 141 -8.37 3.65 -11.45
N LEU A 142 -8.23 2.89 -12.54
CA LEU A 142 -9.38 2.32 -13.27
C LEU A 142 -10.14 1.26 -12.46
N GLY A 143 -9.43 0.47 -11.64
CA GLY A 143 -10.02 -0.47 -10.70
C GLY A 143 -10.81 0.24 -9.59
N LEU A 144 -10.28 1.34 -9.05
CA LEU A 144 -10.95 2.15 -8.03
C LEU A 144 -12.21 2.86 -8.55
N GLN A 145 -12.23 3.23 -9.84
CA GLN A 145 -13.41 3.82 -10.50
C GLN A 145 -14.51 2.79 -10.84
N GLY A 146 -14.30 1.50 -10.56
CA GLY A 146 -15.30 0.45 -10.76
C GLY A 146 -15.40 -0.08 -12.20
N TYR A 147 -14.52 0.35 -13.11
CA TYR A 147 -14.50 -0.16 -14.50
C TYR A 147 -13.88 -1.56 -14.61
N LEU A 148 -13.05 -1.95 -13.65
CA LEU A 148 -12.36 -3.24 -13.62
C LEU A 148 -12.53 -3.89 -12.25
N ASN A 149 -12.66 -5.21 -12.24
CA ASN A 149 -12.68 -5.97 -11.00
C ASN A 149 -11.35 -5.72 -10.25
N PRO A 150 -11.39 -5.28 -8.98
CA PRO A 150 -10.20 -4.96 -8.20
C PRO A 150 -9.16 -6.09 -8.17
N SER A 151 -9.59 -7.34 -8.28
CA SER A 151 -8.68 -8.50 -8.32
C SER A 151 -7.95 -8.67 -9.66
N LEU A 152 -8.50 -8.16 -10.77
CA LEU A 152 -7.93 -8.27 -12.13
C LEU A 152 -7.11 -7.03 -12.52
N ALA A 153 -7.44 -5.86 -11.97
CA ALA A 153 -6.72 -4.61 -12.21
C ALA A 153 -5.18 -4.74 -12.09
N PRO A 154 -4.61 -5.39 -11.06
CA PRO A 154 -3.16 -5.50 -10.92
C PRO A 154 -2.49 -6.50 -11.88
N TRP A 155 -3.26 -7.37 -12.54
CA TRP A 155 -2.71 -8.35 -13.50
C TRP A 155 -2.53 -7.78 -14.90
N LEU A 156 -3.30 -6.77 -15.28
CA LEU A 156 -3.23 -6.14 -16.60
C LEU A 156 -1.84 -5.57 -16.95
N PRO A 157 -1.15 -4.81 -16.07
CA PRO A 157 0.22 -4.35 -16.33
C PRO A 157 1.18 -5.51 -16.62
N ASN A 158 1.05 -6.61 -15.88
CA ASN A 158 1.87 -7.81 -16.05
C ASN A 158 1.60 -8.50 -17.39
N ILE A 159 0.34 -8.64 -17.79
CA ILE A 159 -0.02 -9.24 -19.09
C ILE A 159 0.57 -8.42 -20.23
N ILE A 160 0.46 -7.08 -20.16
CA ILE A 160 1.01 -6.16 -21.18
C ILE A 160 2.53 -6.29 -21.26
N LEU A 161 3.23 -6.29 -20.11
CA LEU A 161 4.68 -6.50 -20.05
C LEU A 161 5.08 -7.87 -20.60
N GLY A 162 4.34 -8.92 -20.25
CA GLY A 162 4.58 -10.27 -20.74
C GLY A 162 4.46 -10.35 -22.25
N ILE A 163 3.40 -9.81 -22.84
CA ILE A 163 3.19 -9.77 -24.29
C ILE A 163 4.31 -8.96 -24.97
N LEU A 164 4.65 -7.78 -24.44
CA LEU A 164 5.74 -6.96 -24.97
C LEU A 164 7.08 -7.69 -24.91
N GLY A 165 7.40 -8.34 -23.79
CA GLY A 165 8.64 -9.08 -23.62
C GLY A 165 8.72 -10.30 -24.52
N LEU A 166 7.63 -11.06 -24.66
CA LEU A 166 7.55 -12.19 -25.59
C LEU A 166 7.73 -11.70 -27.02
N PHE A 167 6.98 -10.68 -27.44
CA PHE A 167 7.05 -10.11 -28.78
C PHE A 167 8.46 -9.63 -29.12
N LEU A 168 9.12 -8.93 -28.19
CA LEU A 168 10.49 -8.46 -28.38
C LEU A 168 11.47 -9.63 -28.52
N THR A 169 11.35 -10.65 -27.66
CA THR A 169 12.19 -11.86 -27.70
C THR A 169 12.02 -12.61 -29.02
N PHE A 170 10.78 -12.82 -29.46
CA PHE A 170 10.47 -13.46 -30.73
C PHE A 170 11.06 -12.68 -31.91
N ARG A 171 10.93 -11.35 -31.92
CA ARG A 171 11.49 -10.53 -33.00
C ARG A 171 13.02 -10.67 -33.09
N ILE A 172 13.72 -10.75 -31.95
CA ILE A 172 15.18 -10.85 -31.91
C ILE A 172 15.67 -12.26 -32.27
N CYS A 173 14.93 -13.30 -31.91
CA CYS A 173 15.31 -14.67 -32.22
C CYS A 173 15.05 -15.06 -33.69
N VAL A 174 14.13 -14.35 -34.36
CA VAL A 174 13.76 -14.57 -35.78
C VAL A 174 14.64 -13.78 -36.76
N TYR A 175 15.34 -12.74 -36.31
CA TYR A 175 16.24 -11.89 -37.12
C TYR A 175 17.71 -12.18 -36.82
#